data_AF-L7WH07-F1
#
_entry.id   AF-L7WH07-F1
#
_cell.length_a   1.000
_cell.length_b   1.000
_cell.length_c   1.000
_cell.angle_alpha   90.00
_cell.angle_beta   90.00
_cell.angle_gamma   90.00
#
_symmetry.space_group_name_H-M   'P 1'
#
loop_
_entity.id
_entity.type
_entity.pdbx_description
1 polymer ?
#
loop_
_entity_poly.entity_id
_entity_poly.type
_entity_poly.pdbx_seq_one_letter_code
_entity_poly.pdbx_strand_id
1 'polypeptide(L)'
;MIGVFLGFLISNWSASNRDEEKTSVVLNSIENEIQSNKSKIENVIDYHRTLRDSTRYYLNQQFVKPVRPTFFRGVNTVILNNSAFETAIQTGLVTNIPVDEIQRLNDIYGKQESYKQFSNMLLSGLITMGFDGNEKAMKRLLMYLSISMTDIVIKEEQLLESYTAALEL
;
A
#
# COMPACT_ATOMS: atom_id res chain seq x y z
N MET A 1 12.01 53.93 9.53
CA MET A 1 12.50 52.56 9.24
C MET A 1 12.03 51.50 10.25
N ILE A 2 11.76 51.85 11.52
CA ILE A 2 11.26 50.91 12.55
C ILE A 2 9.89 50.28 12.20
N GLY A 3 8.97 51.04 11.57
CA GLY A 3 7.65 50.54 11.19
C GLY A 3 7.64 49.48 10.08
N VAL A 4 8.63 49.49 9.18
CA VAL A 4 8.76 48.46 8.13
C VAL A 4 9.29 47.15 8.74
N PHE A 5 10.23 47.26 9.69
CA PHE A 5 10.79 46.11 10.41
C PHE A 5 9.75 45.40 11.31
N LEU A 6 8.88 46.18 11.97
CA LEU A 6 7.78 45.62 12.77
C LEU A 6 6.72 44.92 11.91
N GLY A 7 6.43 45.47 10.72
CA GLY A 7 5.54 44.85 9.75
C GLY A 7 6.07 43.50 9.24
N PHE A 8 7.39 43.40 9.00
CA PHE A 8 8.03 42.12 8.65
C PHE A 8 7.99 41.09 9.78
N LEU A 9 8.19 41.49 11.04
CA LEU A 9 8.13 40.58 12.19
C LEU A 9 6.71 40.05 12.45
N ILE A 10 5.68 40.91 12.37
CA ILE A 10 4.28 40.50 12.51
C ILE A 10 3.85 39.62 11.33
N SER A 11 4.31 39.95 10.11
CA SER A 11 4.06 39.13 8.92
C SER A 11 4.71 37.74 9.05
N ASN A 12 5.94 37.65 9.54
CA ASN A 12 6.64 36.38 9.72
C ASN A 12 6.00 35.53 10.82
N TRP A 13 5.53 36.13 11.91
CA TRP A 13 4.82 35.41 12.96
C TRP A 13 3.45 34.89 12.50
N SER A 14 2.67 35.71 11.79
CA SER A 14 1.41 35.26 11.19
C SER A 14 1.61 34.21 10.09
N ALA A 15 2.72 34.26 9.36
CA ALA A 15 3.07 33.24 8.37
C ALA A 15 3.43 31.92 9.07
N SER A 16 4.26 31.96 10.11
CA SER A 16 4.63 30.79 10.92
C SER A 16 3.40 30.06 11.50
N ASN A 17 2.48 30.80 12.13
CA ASN A 17 1.26 30.18 12.69
C ASN A 17 0.36 29.55 11.62
N ARG A 18 0.28 30.15 10.42
CA ARG A 18 -0.49 29.59 9.29
C ARG A 18 0.18 28.35 8.71
N ASP A 19 1.51 28.31 8.72
CA ASP A 19 2.26 27.17 8.24
C ASP A 19 2.16 25.99 9.21
N GLU A 20 2.14 26.25 10.53
CA GLU A 20 1.84 25.24 11.55
C GLU A 20 0.43 24.66 11.41
N GLU A 21 -0.59 25.51 11.24
CA GLU A 21 -1.98 25.06 11.04
C GLU A 21 -2.11 24.17 9.79
N LYS A 22 -1.52 24.60 8.65
CA LYS A 22 -1.51 23.81 7.42
C LYS A 22 -0.77 22.50 7.57
N THR A 23 0.36 22.51 8.29
CA THR A 23 1.15 21.29 8.54
C THR A 23 0.33 20.30 9.36
N SER A 24 -0.38 20.75 10.39
CA SER A 24 -1.28 19.91 11.19
C SER A 24 -2.41 19.32 10.35
N VAL A 25 -3.06 20.12 9.49
CA VAL A 25 -4.12 19.61 8.58
C VAL A 25 -3.59 18.54 7.62
N VAL A 26 -2.37 18.73 7.10
CA VAL A 26 -1.72 17.75 6.23
C VAL A 26 -1.36 16.47 6.98
N LEU A 27 -0.79 16.56 8.19
CA LEU A 27 -0.48 15.38 9.01
C LEU A 27 -1.75 14.57 9.33
N ASN A 28 -2.84 15.23 9.72
CA ASN A 28 -4.13 14.58 9.92
C ASN A 28 -4.65 13.91 8.63
N SER A 29 -4.42 14.54 7.47
CA SER A 29 -4.82 13.95 6.18
C SER A 29 -3.99 12.71 5.83
N ILE A 30 -2.69 12.72 6.14
CA ILE A 30 -1.79 11.58 5.96
C ILE A 30 -2.18 10.44 6.92
N GLU A 31 -2.48 10.74 8.19
CA GLU A 31 -2.93 9.76 9.17
C GLU A 31 -4.21 9.05 8.70
N ASN A 32 -5.22 9.83 8.28
CA ASN A 32 -6.47 9.28 7.73
C ASN A 32 -6.22 8.42 6.48
N GLU A 33 -5.28 8.82 5.62
CA GLU A 33 -4.90 8.05 4.44
C GLU A 33 -4.25 6.71 4.83
N ILE A 34 -3.32 6.72 5.80
CA ILE A 34 -2.68 5.52 6.35
C ILE A 34 -3.73 4.58 6.96
N GLN A 35 -4.65 5.11 7.77
CA GLN A 35 -5.71 4.32 8.40
C GLN A 35 -6.66 3.69 7.37
N SER A 36 -7.05 4.46 6.36
CA SER A 36 -7.85 3.96 5.24
C SER A 36 -7.14 2.83 4.50
N ASN A 37 -5.85 3.02 4.18
CA ASN A 37 -5.04 2.03 3.49
C ASN A 37 -4.82 0.75 4.33
N LYS A 38 -4.58 0.89 5.63
CA LYS A 38 -4.50 -0.22 6.58
C LYS A 38 -5.76 -1.08 6.53
N SER A 39 -6.93 -0.46 6.66
CA SER A 39 -8.21 -1.18 6.60
C SER A 39 -8.42 -1.91 5.28
N LYS A 40 -8.04 -1.31 4.14
CA LYS A 40 -8.13 -1.99 2.84
C LYS A 40 -7.28 -3.26 2.77
N ILE A 41 -6.08 -3.27 3.36
CA ILE A 41 -5.21 -4.46 3.41
C ILE A 41 -5.79 -5.50 4.37
N GLU A 42 -6.23 -5.09 5.56
CA GLU A 42 -6.86 -5.98 6.55
C GLU A 42 -8.06 -6.73 5.95
N ASN A 43 -8.85 -6.07 5.08
CA ASN A 43 -10.02 -6.66 4.45
C ASN A 43 -9.69 -7.75 3.39
N VAL A 44 -8.45 -7.85 2.91
CA VAL A 44 -8.09 -8.79 1.83
C VAL A 44 -7.03 -9.82 2.21
N ILE A 45 -6.21 -9.56 3.24
CA ILE A 45 -5.03 -10.37 3.53
C ILE A 45 -5.38 -11.84 3.82
N ASP A 46 -6.49 -12.10 4.50
CA ASP A 46 -6.94 -13.47 4.80
C ASP A 46 -7.39 -14.22 3.54
N TYR A 47 -7.92 -13.51 2.55
CA TYR A 47 -8.18 -14.10 1.23
C TYR A 47 -6.87 -14.48 0.54
N HIS A 48 -5.85 -13.62 0.55
CA HIS A 48 -4.55 -13.93 -0.06
C HIS A 48 -3.83 -15.09 0.65
N ARG A 49 -3.89 -15.16 1.99
CA ARG A 49 -3.42 -16.30 2.78
C ARG A 49 -4.14 -17.58 2.38
N THR A 50 -5.47 -17.55 2.31
CA THR A 50 -6.29 -18.70 1.89
C THR A 50 -5.95 -19.13 0.46
N LEU A 51 -5.75 -18.18 -0.45
CA LEU A 51 -5.41 -18.47 -1.83
C LEU A 51 -4.02 -19.11 -1.96
N ARG A 52 -3.03 -18.58 -1.24
CA ARG A 52 -1.69 -19.18 -1.12
C ARG A 52 -1.75 -20.62 -0.61
N ASP A 53 -2.48 -20.84 0.49
CA ASP A 53 -2.50 -22.14 1.15
C ASP A 53 -3.30 -23.17 0.34
N SER A 54 -4.41 -22.75 -0.27
CA SER A 54 -5.20 -23.59 -1.17
C SER A 54 -4.38 -23.98 -2.41
N THR A 55 -3.70 -23.03 -3.05
CA THR A 55 -2.92 -23.33 -4.26
C THR A 55 -1.79 -24.31 -3.97
N ARG A 56 -1.09 -24.18 -2.84
CA ARG A 56 -0.10 -25.16 -2.36
C ARG A 56 -0.71 -26.53 -2.09
N TYR A 57 -1.87 -26.59 -1.45
CA TYR A 57 -2.59 -27.83 -1.20
C TYR A 57 -2.88 -28.57 -2.51
N TYR A 58 -3.46 -27.89 -3.50
CA TYR A 58 -3.82 -28.52 -4.78
C TYR A 58 -2.61 -28.87 -5.64
N LEU A 59 -1.48 -28.15 -5.54
CA LEU A 59 -0.23 -28.52 -6.22
C LEU A 59 0.35 -29.86 -5.75
N ASN A 60 0.12 -30.21 -4.48
CA ASN A 60 0.62 -31.43 -3.87
C ASN A 60 -0.30 -32.65 -4.11
N GLN A 61 -1.49 -32.45 -4.68
CA GLN A 61 -2.42 -33.53 -5.00
C GLN A 61 -2.05 -34.18 -6.35
N GLN A 62 -2.04 -35.52 -6.39
CA GLN A 62 -1.70 -36.28 -7.61
C GLN A 62 -2.74 -36.16 -8.72
N PHE A 63 -3.98 -35.76 -8.40
CA PHE A 63 -5.06 -35.54 -9.36
C PHE A 63 -5.78 -34.23 -9.06
N VAL A 64 -5.47 -33.18 -9.83
CA VAL A 64 -6.34 -32.01 -9.88
C VAL A 64 -7.41 -32.32 -10.93
N LYS A 65 -8.57 -32.81 -10.49
CA LYS A 65 -9.74 -32.88 -11.40
C LYS A 65 -9.92 -31.49 -12.04
N PRO A 66 -10.29 -31.40 -13.33
CA PRO A 66 -10.54 -30.13 -14.01
C PRO A 66 -11.82 -29.49 -13.49
N VAL A 67 -11.79 -29.07 -12.23
CA VAL A 67 -12.85 -28.30 -11.58
C VAL A 67 -12.25 -26.94 -11.35
N ARG A 68 -12.92 -25.89 -11.85
CA ARG A 68 -12.54 -24.52 -11.55
C ARG A 68 -12.52 -24.37 -10.03
N PRO A 69 -11.36 -24.05 -9.42
CA PRO A 69 -11.28 -23.95 -7.98
C PRO A 69 -12.22 -22.86 -7.47
N THR A 70 -13.21 -23.24 -6.66
CA THR A 70 -14.22 -22.32 -6.10
C THR A 70 -13.61 -21.29 -5.15
N PHE A 71 -12.39 -21.54 -4.66
CA PHE A 71 -11.64 -20.62 -3.81
C PHE A 71 -11.06 -19.42 -4.57
N PHE A 72 -10.88 -19.50 -5.90
CA PHE A 72 -10.26 -18.43 -6.67
C PHE A 72 -11.30 -17.43 -7.18
N ARG A 73 -11.26 -16.21 -6.64
CA ARG A 73 -12.16 -15.09 -6.99
C ARG A 73 -11.40 -13.96 -7.69
N GLY A 74 -10.28 -14.28 -8.34
CA GLY A 74 -9.35 -13.31 -8.90
C GLY A 74 -8.20 -12.95 -7.94
N VAL A 75 -7.30 -12.09 -8.39
CA VAL A 75 -6.11 -11.71 -7.59
C VAL A 75 -6.47 -10.77 -6.44
N ASN A 76 -7.58 -10.03 -6.54
CA ASN A 76 -8.10 -9.12 -5.51
C ASN A 76 -7.07 -8.10 -4.97
N THR A 77 -6.24 -7.53 -5.86
CA THR A 77 -5.25 -6.51 -5.52
C THR A 77 -5.90 -5.24 -4.98
N VAL A 78 -5.28 -4.62 -3.99
CA VAL A 78 -5.79 -3.41 -3.34
C VAL A 78 -5.25 -2.15 -4.01
N ILE A 79 -6.10 -1.12 -4.12
CA ILE A 79 -5.70 0.23 -4.51
C ILE A 79 -5.46 1.07 -3.26
N LEU A 80 -4.19 1.39 -3.01
CA LEU A 80 -3.74 2.24 -1.91
C LEU A 80 -3.67 3.70 -2.36
N ASN A 81 -4.03 4.62 -1.46
CA ASN A 81 -4.01 6.06 -1.70
C ASN A 81 -2.69 6.67 -1.23
N ASN A 82 -2.18 7.67 -1.95
CA ASN A 82 -0.99 8.44 -1.59
C ASN A 82 -1.17 9.96 -1.80
N SER A 83 -2.41 10.40 -2.03
CA SER A 83 -2.80 11.76 -2.36
C SER A 83 -2.43 12.79 -1.29
N ALA A 84 -2.59 12.47 0.00
CA ALA A 84 -2.29 13.40 1.08
C ALA A 84 -0.78 13.66 1.16
N PHE A 85 0.01 12.60 1.06
CA PHE A 85 1.47 12.69 1.07
C PHE A 85 2.03 13.38 -0.17
N GLU A 86 1.51 13.07 -1.37
CA GLU A 86 1.89 13.79 -2.60
C GLU A 86 1.56 15.28 -2.51
N THR A 87 0.41 15.63 -1.94
CA THR A 87 0.01 17.03 -1.73
C THR A 87 0.98 17.73 -0.76
N ALA A 88 1.39 17.06 0.31
CA ALA A 88 2.38 17.58 1.27
C ALA A 88 3.72 17.90 0.60
N ILE A 89 4.18 17.02 -0.30
CA ILE A 89 5.41 17.22 -1.09
C ILE A 89 5.23 18.40 -2.06
N GLN A 90 4.15 18.43 -2.82
CA GLN A 90 3.90 19.45 -3.86
C GLN A 90 3.73 20.86 -3.28
N THR A 91 3.12 20.96 -2.10
CA THR A 91 2.92 22.23 -1.39
C THR A 91 4.12 22.70 -0.59
N GLY A 92 5.16 21.86 -0.47
CA GLY A 92 6.34 22.13 0.35
C GLY A 92 6.12 22.00 1.85
N LEU A 93 4.91 21.63 2.31
CA LEU A 93 4.60 21.47 3.73
C LEU A 93 5.42 20.35 4.39
N VAL A 94 5.94 19.42 3.59
CA VAL A 94 6.88 18.38 4.01
C VAL A 94 8.14 18.94 4.70
N THR A 95 8.55 20.20 4.42
CA THR A 95 9.74 20.80 5.04
C THR A 95 9.55 21.19 6.50
N ASN A 96 8.29 21.26 6.96
CA ASN A 96 7.94 21.62 8.34
C ASN A 96 7.78 20.38 9.23
N ILE A 97 7.83 19.19 8.65
CA ILE A 97 7.68 17.91 9.36
C ILE A 97 9.07 17.46 9.84
N PRO A 98 9.20 16.92 11.08
CA PRO A 98 10.44 16.36 11.58
C PRO A 98 11.05 15.33 10.63
N VAL A 99 12.38 15.34 10.51
CA VAL A 99 13.12 14.52 9.53
C VAL A 99 12.86 13.03 9.74
N ASP A 100 12.75 12.59 10.99
CA ASP A 100 12.47 11.20 11.37
C ASP A 100 11.04 10.76 11.00
N GLU A 101 10.06 11.65 11.10
CA GLU A 101 8.70 11.41 10.60
C GLU A 101 8.69 11.31 9.07
N ILE A 102 9.39 12.20 8.37
CA ILE A 102 9.52 12.13 6.91
C ILE A 102 10.19 10.85 6.45
N GLN A 103 11.23 10.38 7.14
CA GLN A 103 11.87 9.11 6.83
C GLN A 103 10.90 7.92 6.98
N ARG A 104 10.08 7.91 8.04
CA ARG A 104 9.04 6.90 8.26
C ARG A 104 7.97 6.93 7.18
N LEU A 105 7.48 8.11 6.82
CA LEU A 105 6.52 8.27 5.72
C LEU A 105 7.11 7.78 4.39
N ASN A 106 8.34 8.17 4.06
CA ASN A 106 9.01 7.71 2.84
C ASN A 106 9.14 6.19 2.78
N ASP A 107 9.47 5.53 3.90
CA ASP A 107 9.52 4.06 3.97
C ASP A 107 8.15 3.43 3.71
N ILE A 108 7.09 3.95 4.35
CA ILE A 108 5.70 3.49 4.14
C ILE A 108 5.28 3.62 2.68
N TYR A 109 5.41 4.82 2.10
CA TYR A 109 5.00 5.08 0.71
C TYR A 109 5.90 4.36 -0.30
N GLY A 110 7.18 4.13 0.03
CA GLY A 110 8.07 3.25 -0.75
C GLY A 110 7.59 1.80 -0.77
N LYS A 111 7.18 1.25 0.37
CA LYS A 111 6.58 -0.09 0.47
C LYS A 111 5.24 -0.17 -0.30
N GLN A 112 4.41 0.86 -0.23
CA GLN A 112 3.14 0.93 -0.99
C GLN A 112 3.38 0.89 -2.50
N GLU A 113 4.34 1.68 -2.99
CA GLU A 113 4.68 1.69 -4.41
C GLU A 113 5.25 0.33 -4.85
N SER A 114 6.10 -0.29 -4.03
CA SER A 114 6.57 -1.67 -4.30
C SER A 114 5.42 -2.68 -4.36
N TYR A 115 4.43 -2.60 -3.47
CA TYR A 115 3.23 -3.45 -3.50
C TYR A 115 2.40 -3.22 -4.76
N LYS A 116 2.19 -1.96 -5.17
CA LYS A 116 1.44 -1.60 -6.38
C LYS A 116 2.13 -2.12 -7.63
N GLN A 117 3.44 -1.94 -7.76
CA GLN A 117 4.23 -2.46 -8.88
C GLN A 117 4.13 -3.99 -8.96
N PHE A 118 4.26 -4.67 -7.82
CA PHE A 118 4.12 -6.11 -7.77
C PHE A 118 2.71 -6.57 -8.15
N SER A 119 1.66 -5.93 -7.62
CA SER A 119 0.27 -6.20 -7.95
C SER A 119 -0.03 -6.07 -9.45
N ASN A 120 0.52 -5.03 -10.09
CA ASN A 120 0.39 -4.83 -11.54
C ASN A 120 1.11 -5.92 -12.35
N MET A 121 2.32 -6.31 -11.92
CA MET A 121 3.05 -7.43 -12.51
C MET A 121 2.27 -8.74 -12.35
N LEU A 122 1.63 -8.95 -11.20
CA LEU A 122 0.80 -10.13 -10.96
C LEU A 122 -0.41 -10.20 -11.89
N LEU A 123 -1.12 -9.09 -12.03
CA LEU A 123 -2.26 -9.02 -12.94
C LEU A 123 -1.83 -9.28 -14.39
N SER A 124 -0.71 -8.69 -14.80
CA SER A 124 -0.15 -8.85 -16.15
C SER A 124 0.28 -10.30 -16.43
N GLY A 125 0.94 -10.94 -15.46
CA GLY A 125 1.33 -12.34 -15.57
C GLY A 125 0.11 -13.27 -15.63
N LEU A 126 -0.95 -12.97 -14.89
CA LEU A 126 -2.19 -13.75 -14.95
C LEU A 126 -2.90 -13.63 -16.31
N ILE A 127 -2.96 -12.42 -16.88
CA ILE A 127 -3.60 -12.17 -18.19
C ILE A 127 -2.87 -12.91 -19.32
N THR A 128 -1.53 -12.95 -19.27
CA THR A 128 -0.72 -13.56 -20.32
C THR A 128 -0.67 -15.09 -20.26
N MET A 129 -1.07 -15.71 -19.15
CA MET A 129 -0.86 -17.14 -18.91
C MET A 129 -1.70 -18.08 -19.79
N GLY A 130 -2.82 -17.60 -20.34
CA GLY A 130 -3.74 -18.40 -21.16
C GLY A 130 -4.52 -19.45 -20.34
N PHE A 131 -5.84 -19.46 -20.45
CA PHE A 131 -6.70 -20.40 -19.72
C PHE A 131 -7.32 -21.43 -20.66
N ASP A 132 -6.47 -22.25 -21.28
CA ASP A 132 -6.84 -23.30 -22.24
C ASP A 132 -7.51 -24.54 -21.60
N GLY A 133 -7.94 -24.43 -20.33
CA GLY A 133 -8.77 -25.42 -19.62
C GLY A 133 -8.14 -26.78 -19.36
N ASN A 134 -6.91 -27.01 -19.84
CA ASN A 134 -6.19 -28.26 -19.67
C ASN A 134 -5.46 -28.33 -18.31
N GLU A 135 -5.13 -29.55 -17.88
CA GLU A 135 -4.46 -29.83 -16.59
C GLU A 135 -3.12 -29.10 -16.45
N LYS A 136 -2.35 -29.00 -17.55
CA LYS A 136 -1.06 -28.30 -17.58
C LYS A 136 -1.21 -26.79 -17.36
N ALA A 137 -2.26 -26.17 -17.89
CA ALA A 137 -2.60 -24.77 -17.65
C ALA A 137 -3.01 -24.55 -16.19
N MET A 138 -3.83 -25.46 -15.63
CA MET A 138 -4.22 -25.40 -14.22
C MET A 138 -3.01 -25.51 -13.29
N LYS A 139 -2.10 -26.47 -13.55
CA LYS A 139 -0.88 -26.64 -12.73
C LYS A 139 0.02 -25.40 -12.79
N ARG A 140 0.16 -24.78 -13.97
CA ARG A 140 0.90 -23.50 -14.14
C ARG A 140 0.26 -22.37 -13.34
N LEU A 141 -1.08 -22.23 -13.42
CA LEU A 141 -1.83 -21.25 -12.64
C LEU A 141 -1.65 -21.45 -11.13
N LEU A 142 -1.80 -22.67 -10.63
CA LEU A 142 -1.62 -22.97 -9.21
C LEU A 142 -0.20 -22.66 -8.74
N MET A 143 0.81 -23.02 -9.54
CA MET A 143 2.23 -22.72 -9.24
C MET A 143 2.49 -21.23 -9.19
N TYR A 144 1.97 -20.51 -10.18
CA TYR A 144 2.05 -19.05 -10.24
C TYR A 144 1.42 -18.41 -9.01
N LEU A 145 0.15 -18.73 -8.71
CA LEU A 145 -0.55 -18.18 -7.56
C LEU A 145 0.12 -18.56 -6.23
N SER A 146 0.64 -19.78 -6.08
CA SER A 146 1.34 -20.19 -4.87
C SER A 146 2.58 -19.32 -4.59
N ILE A 147 3.37 -19.02 -5.61
CA ILE A 147 4.56 -18.17 -5.47
C ILE A 147 4.12 -16.72 -5.25
N SER A 148 3.32 -16.19 -6.18
CA SER A 148 2.88 -14.80 -6.19
C SER A 148 2.11 -14.38 -4.92
N MET A 149 1.23 -15.25 -4.40
CA MET A 149 0.48 -14.94 -3.18
C MET A 149 1.34 -15.03 -1.92
N THR A 150 2.46 -15.77 -1.96
CA THR A 150 3.43 -15.73 -0.86
C THR A 150 4.02 -14.34 -0.73
N ASP A 151 4.47 -13.77 -1.84
CA ASP A 151 5.06 -12.43 -1.86
C ASP A 151 4.03 -11.32 -1.58
N ILE A 152 2.79 -11.46 -2.06
CA ILE A 152 1.70 -10.52 -1.70
C ILE A 152 1.49 -10.49 -0.20
N VAL A 153 1.33 -11.65 0.44
CA VAL A 153 1.07 -11.72 1.88
C VAL A 153 2.23 -11.10 2.67
N ILE A 154 3.49 -11.38 2.30
CA ILE A 154 4.65 -10.78 2.95
C ILE A 154 4.62 -9.26 2.85
N LYS A 155 4.35 -8.71 1.66
CA LYS A 155 4.27 -7.25 1.45
C LYS A 155 3.12 -6.62 2.22
N GLU A 156 1.98 -7.29 2.29
CA GLU A 156 0.82 -6.84 3.06
C GLU A 156 1.12 -6.82 4.57
N GLU A 157 1.77 -7.86 5.10
CA GLU A 157 2.19 -7.92 6.50
C GLU A 157 3.18 -6.79 6.84
N GLN A 158 4.19 -6.56 5.99
CA GLN A 158 5.14 -5.46 6.15
C GLN A 158 4.46 -4.08 6.11
N LEU A 159 3.46 -3.89 5.25
CA LEU A 159 2.67 -2.66 5.20
C LEU A 159 1.84 -2.47 6.46
N LEU A 160 1.16 -3.53 6.94
CA LEU A 160 0.36 -3.47 8.17
C LEU A 160 1.23 -3.15 9.40
N GLU A 161 2.42 -3.74 9.49
CA GLU A 161 3.40 -3.42 10.54
C GLU A 161 3.78 -1.94 10.48
N SER A 162 4.12 -1.45 9.29
CA SER A 162 4.56 -0.06 9.09
C SER A 162 3.44 0.96 9.37
N TYR A 163 2.19 0.66 8.96
CA TYR A 163 1.03 1.50 9.29
C TYR A 163 0.72 1.51 10.77
N THR A 164 0.82 0.37 11.45
CA THR A 164 0.55 0.29 12.88
C THR A 164 1.58 1.09 13.67
N ALA A 165 2.86 0.95 13.34
CA ALA A 165 3.93 1.74 13.95
C ALA A 165 3.78 3.25 13.72
N ALA A 166 3.19 3.67 12.59
CA ALA A 166 2.95 5.09 12.29
C ALA A 166 1.75 5.70 13.03
N LEU A 167 0.74 4.89 13.35
CA LEU A 167 -0.50 5.32 14.02
C LEU A 167 -0.42 5.27 15.56
N GLU A 168 0.66 4.73 16.12
CA GLU A 168 0.89 4.61 17.58
C GLU A 168 1.74 5.76 18.17
N LEU A 169 2.05 6.77 17.37
CA LEU A 169 2.81 7.98 17.74
C LEU A 169 1.90 9.10 18.21
#